data_AF-A0A2W1TT64-F1
#
_entry.id   AF-A0A2W1TT64-F1
#
_cell.length_a   1.000
_cell.length_b   1.000
_cell.length_c   1.000
_cell.angle_alpha   90.00
_cell.angle_beta   90.00
_cell.angle_gamma   90.00
#
_symmetry.space_group_name_H-M   'P 1'
#
loop_
_entity.id
_entity.type
_entity.pdbx_description
1 polymer ?
#
loop_
_entity_poly.entity_id
_entity_poly.type
_entity_poly.pdbx_seq_one_letter_code
_entity_poly.pdbx_strand_id
1 'polypeptide(L)'
;MGDIQYDEAAADALVKASTAAAEKLRGQAAGRRSAVEQGTDDFSGAYATRFEESARIEAEDRPKLASVLDDLGDQVNEVTAAAKRERERQADLAAWQVRQDERERKAAESPLGVFEVPAGMGFDFKPSDTPIAPPAISASFSARGRTRTGDGTSGGKSSADPDHLRSFATA
;
A
#
# COMPACT_ATOMS: atom_id res chain seq x y z
N MET A 1 -8.86 -23.81 -17.67
CA MET A 1 -7.80 -22.93 -17.15
C MET A 1 -8.49 -21.89 -16.29
N GLY A 2 -8.22 -21.88 -14.99
CA GLY A 2 -8.95 -21.02 -14.04
C GLY A 2 -8.36 -19.62 -14.04
N ASP A 3 -9.20 -18.62 -14.24
CA ASP A 3 -8.81 -17.21 -14.12
C ASP A 3 -8.33 -16.91 -12.71
N ILE A 4 -7.29 -16.08 -12.61
CA ILE A 4 -6.75 -15.66 -11.32
C ILE A 4 -7.82 -14.83 -10.62
N GLN A 5 -8.15 -15.21 -9.38
CA GLN A 5 -9.07 -14.45 -8.54
C GLN A 5 -8.36 -13.16 -8.04
N TYR A 6 -8.26 -12.17 -8.92
CA TYR A 6 -7.63 -10.88 -8.64
C TYR A 6 -8.44 -9.73 -9.26
N ASP A 7 -8.94 -8.85 -8.40
CA ASP A 7 -9.72 -7.67 -8.79
C ASP A 7 -8.81 -6.44 -8.89
N GLU A 8 -8.49 -6.06 -10.13
CA GLU A 8 -7.66 -4.89 -10.44
C GLU A 8 -8.36 -3.57 -10.09
N ALA A 9 -9.69 -3.51 -10.17
CA ALA A 9 -10.43 -2.31 -9.81
C ALA A 9 -10.43 -2.07 -8.30
N ALA A 10 -10.55 -3.14 -7.51
CA ALA A 10 -10.42 -3.06 -6.05
C ALA A 10 -8.99 -2.67 -5.63
N ALA A 11 -7.97 -3.21 -6.30
CA ALA A 11 -6.57 -2.84 -6.06
C ALA A 11 -6.31 -1.36 -6.36
N ASP A 12 -6.76 -0.86 -7.51
CA ASP A 12 -6.66 0.55 -7.89
C ASP A 12 -7.37 1.48 -6.91
N ALA A 13 -8.54 1.07 -6.42
CA ALA A 13 -9.29 1.82 -5.41
C ALA A 13 -8.51 1.91 -4.08
N LEU A 14 -7.87 0.81 -3.65
CA LEU A 14 -7.03 0.79 -2.46
C LEU A 14 -5.80 1.71 -2.61
N VAL A 15 -5.09 1.64 -3.74
CA VAL A 15 -3.94 2.53 -4.01
C VAL A 15 -4.37 3.99 -3.95
N LYS A 16 -5.44 4.37 -4.65
CA LYS A 16 -5.96 5.74 -4.64
C LYS A 16 -6.34 6.21 -3.23
N ALA A 17 -7.01 5.37 -2.45
CA ALA A 17 -7.42 5.70 -1.09
C ALA A 17 -6.21 5.90 -0.16
N SER A 18 -5.21 5.03 -0.25
CA SER A 18 -3.97 5.11 0.53
C SER A 18 -3.18 6.37 0.19
N THR A 19 -2.96 6.65 -1.10
CA THR A 19 -2.26 7.87 -1.55
C THR A 19 -3.00 9.13 -1.12
N ALA A 20 -4.33 9.20 -1.31
CA ALA A 20 -5.12 10.35 -0.89
C ALA A 20 -5.08 10.57 0.63
N ALA A 21 -5.09 9.49 1.42
CA ALA A 21 -4.95 9.57 2.86
C ALA A 21 -3.56 10.08 3.28
N ALA A 22 -2.49 9.59 2.63
CA ALA A 22 -1.13 10.02 2.88
C ALA A 22 -0.93 11.50 2.52
N GLU A 23 -1.45 11.95 1.38
CA GLU A 23 -1.46 13.36 0.97
C GLU A 23 -2.21 14.24 1.97
N LYS A 24 -3.39 13.79 2.45
CA LYS A 24 -4.16 14.54 3.46
C LYS A 24 -3.37 14.71 4.76
N LEU A 25 -2.69 13.66 5.22
CA LEU A 25 -1.82 13.73 6.40
C LEU A 25 -0.65 14.70 6.20
N ARG A 26 -0.06 14.75 5.01
CA ARG A 26 1.00 15.71 4.68
C ARG A 26 0.46 17.14 4.59
N GLY A 27 -0.68 17.34 3.95
CA GLY A 27 -1.34 18.63 3.78
C GLY A 27 -1.74 19.29 5.11
N GLN A 28 -2.03 18.49 6.14
CA GLN A 28 -2.33 18.99 7.49
C GLN A 28 -1.10 19.55 8.24
N ALA A 29 0.13 19.32 7.77
CA ALA A 29 1.35 19.64 8.53
C ALA A 29 1.43 21.10 8.99
N ALA A 30 1.26 22.03 8.05
CA ALA A 30 1.40 23.45 8.32
C ALA A 30 0.27 23.98 9.21
N GLY A 31 -0.97 23.58 8.92
CA GLY A 31 -2.15 23.98 9.70
C GLY A 31 -2.05 23.50 11.15
N ARG A 32 -1.69 22.22 11.36
CA ARG A 32 -1.51 21.68 12.72
C ARG A 32 -0.37 22.36 13.46
N ARG A 33 0.75 22.62 12.80
CA ARG A 33 1.87 23.34 13.40
C ARG A 33 1.44 24.73 13.88
N SER A 34 0.76 25.49 13.02
CA SER A 34 0.26 26.82 13.37
C SER A 34 -0.75 26.78 14.52
N ALA A 35 -1.64 25.78 14.53
CA ALA A 35 -2.60 25.59 15.61
C ALA A 35 -1.90 25.26 16.94
N VAL A 36 -0.85 24.44 16.92
CA VAL A 36 -0.03 24.15 18.11
C VAL A 36 0.67 25.41 18.61
N GLU A 37 1.31 26.17 17.72
CA GLU A 37 2.01 27.42 18.06
C GLU A 37 1.04 28.42 18.73
N GLN A 38 -0.18 28.58 18.21
CA GLN A 38 -1.22 29.39 18.85
C GLN A 38 -1.71 28.80 20.18
N GLY A 39 -1.95 27.49 20.24
CA GLY A 39 -2.41 26.81 21.45
C GLY A 39 -1.40 26.84 22.61
N THR A 40 -0.12 27.00 22.32
CA THR A 40 0.95 27.17 23.32
C THR A 40 1.16 28.61 23.76
N ASP A 41 0.59 29.60 23.06
CA ASP A 41 0.74 31.00 23.41
C ASP A 41 0.05 31.29 24.77
N ASP A 42 0.79 31.90 25.69
CA ASP A 42 0.42 32.09 27.11
C ASP A 42 0.03 30.80 27.88
N PHE A 43 0.40 29.62 27.37
CA PHE A 43 0.20 28.34 28.06
C PHE A 43 1.40 28.03 28.97
N SER A 44 1.17 27.91 30.28
CA SER A 44 2.20 27.54 31.26
C SER A 44 1.78 26.42 32.22
N GLY A 45 2.78 25.75 32.80
CA GLY A 45 2.61 24.71 33.81
C GLY A 45 2.56 23.30 33.23
N ALA A 46 2.26 22.31 34.08
CA ALA A 46 2.36 20.89 33.73
C ALA A 46 1.50 20.47 32.52
N TYR A 47 0.34 21.11 32.31
CA TYR A 47 -0.51 20.83 31.16
C TYR A 47 0.05 21.38 29.84
N ALA A 48 0.80 22.49 29.88
CA ALA A 48 1.49 23.02 28.70
C ALA A 48 2.51 22.01 28.19
N THR A 49 3.32 21.45 29.11
CA THR A 49 4.29 20.40 28.77
C THR A 49 3.62 19.15 28.17
N ARG A 50 2.48 18.71 28.72
CA ARG A 50 1.73 17.57 28.17
C ARG A 50 1.12 17.86 26.80
N PHE A 51 0.67 19.08 26.58
CA PHE A 51 0.16 19.54 25.29
C PHE A 51 1.27 19.51 24.24
N GLU A 52 2.42 20.12 24.51
CA GLU A 52 3.59 20.12 23.63
C GLU A 52 4.11 18.71 23.34
N GLU A 53 4.20 17.85 24.36
CA GLU A 53 4.58 16.45 24.22
C GLU A 53 3.61 15.70 23.28
N SER A 54 2.31 15.89 23.47
CA SER A 54 1.27 15.29 22.63
C SER A 54 1.31 15.79 21.19
N ALA A 55 1.55 17.09 21.00
CA ALA A 55 1.68 17.73 19.70
C ALA A 55 2.93 17.23 18.96
N ARG A 56 4.07 17.10 19.66
CA ARG A 56 5.30 16.54 19.09
C ARG A 56 5.12 15.08 18.67
N ILE A 57 4.51 14.26 19.53
CA ILE A 57 4.20 12.86 19.20
C ILE A 57 3.34 12.79 17.93
N GLU A 58 2.30 13.63 17.83
CA GLU A 58 1.46 13.71 16.62
C GLU A 58 2.28 14.08 15.38
N ALA A 59 3.08 15.15 15.47
CA ALA A 59 3.83 15.68 14.35
C ALA A 59 4.85 14.69 13.79
N GLU A 60 5.40 13.82 14.64
CA GLU A 60 6.29 12.73 14.27
C GLU A 60 5.57 11.47 13.78
N ASP A 61 4.38 11.15 14.32
CA ASP A 61 3.58 9.97 13.95
C ASP A 61 2.92 10.15 12.58
N ARG A 62 2.46 11.36 12.27
CA ARG A 62 1.77 11.69 11.02
C ARG A 62 2.57 11.36 9.75
N PRO A 63 3.84 11.80 9.60
CA PRO A 63 4.63 11.40 8.43
C PRO A 63 4.93 9.90 8.39
N LYS A 64 5.09 9.23 9.54
CA LYS A 64 5.29 7.77 9.58
C LYS A 64 4.07 7.01 9.07
N LEU A 65 2.87 7.41 9.50
CA LEU A 65 1.62 6.84 8.97
C LEU A 65 1.47 7.13 7.47
N ALA A 66 1.80 8.34 7.02
CA ALA A 66 1.77 8.68 5.60
C ALA A 66 2.76 7.84 4.77
N SER A 67 3.92 7.49 5.30
CA SER A 67 4.86 6.57 4.65
C SER A 67 4.33 5.15 4.59
N VAL A 68 3.76 4.62 5.68
CA VAL A 68 3.15 3.26 5.69
C VAL A 68 2.03 3.12 4.66
N LEU A 69 1.26 4.20 4.44
CA LEU A 69 0.20 4.23 3.42
C LEU A 69 0.77 4.25 1.99
N ASP A 70 1.85 4.99 1.73
CA ASP A 70 2.53 4.95 0.44
C ASP A 70 3.12 3.56 0.17
N ASP A 71 3.83 2.98 1.16
CA ASP A 71 4.41 1.63 1.08
C ASP A 71 3.35 0.55 0.82
N LEU A 72 2.15 0.72 1.38
CA LEU A 72 1.01 -0.16 1.10
C LEU A 72 0.57 -0.04 -0.38
N GLY A 73 0.53 1.17 -0.92
CA GLY A 73 0.21 1.41 -2.32
C GLY A 73 1.22 0.74 -3.26
N ASP A 74 2.51 0.85 -2.95
CA ASP A 74 3.59 0.23 -3.73
C ASP A 74 3.50 -1.31 -3.72
N GLN A 75 3.25 -1.90 -2.55
CA GLN A 75 3.04 -3.35 -2.43
C GLN A 75 1.83 -3.83 -3.25
N VAL A 76 0.73 -3.08 -3.25
CA VAL A 76 -0.45 -3.42 -4.07
C VAL A 76 -0.12 -3.35 -5.56
N ASN A 77 0.62 -2.32 -6.00
CA ASN A 77 1.08 -2.22 -7.38
C ASN A 77 1.98 -3.40 -7.79
N GLU A 78 2.84 -3.88 -6.91
CA GLU A 78 3.66 -5.07 -7.14
C GLU A 78 2.80 -6.32 -7.32
N VAL A 79 1.78 -6.50 -6.48
CA VAL A 79 0.80 -7.60 -6.62
C VAL A 79 0.04 -7.48 -7.94
N THR A 80 -0.39 -6.28 -8.34
CA THR A 80 -1.02 -6.05 -9.66
C THR A 80 -0.12 -6.51 -10.80
N ALA A 81 1.17 -6.14 -10.74
CA ALA A 81 2.15 -6.53 -11.75
C ALA A 81 2.42 -8.05 -11.76
N ALA A 82 2.42 -8.71 -10.60
CA ALA A 82 2.53 -10.17 -10.51
C ALA A 82 1.30 -10.87 -11.10
N ALA A 83 0.09 -10.36 -10.82
CA ALA A 83 -1.15 -10.90 -11.38
C ALA A 83 -1.18 -10.78 -12.92
N LYS A 84 -0.74 -9.65 -13.48
CA LYS A 84 -0.61 -9.46 -14.93
C LYS A 84 0.34 -10.47 -15.57
N ARG A 85 1.52 -10.65 -14.98
CA ARG A 85 2.51 -11.65 -15.46
C ARG A 85 1.97 -13.08 -15.40
N GLU A 86 1.18 -13.43 -14.38
CA GLU A 86 0.59 -14.77 -14.30
C GLU A 86 -0.52 -14.98 -15.35
N ARG A 87 -1.33 -13.94 -15.64
CA ARG A 87 -2.32 -14.01 -16.74
C ARG A 87 -1.62 -14.20 -18.09
N GLU A 88 -0.54 -13.47 -18.33
CA GLU A 88 0.29 -13.62 -19.54
C GLU A 88 0.87 -15.03 -19.64
N ARG A 89 1.47 -15.54 -18.55
CA ARG A 89 2.01 -16.91 -18.50
C ARG A 89 0.94 -17.97 -18.81
N GLN A 90 -0.27 -17.80 -18.26
CA GLN A 90 -1.39 -18.71 -18.53
C GLN A 90 -1.84 -18.63 -19.99
N ALA A 91 -1.93 -17.43 -20.56
CA ALA A 91 -2.28 -17.23 -21.97
C ALA A 91 -1.23 -17.84 -22.91
N ASP A 92 0.06 -17.64 -22.64
CA ASP A 92 1.16 -18.20 -23.41
C ASP A 92 1.16 -19.72 -23.38
N LEU A 93 0.97 -20.30 -22.18
CA LEU A 93 0.89 -21.75 -22.02
C LEU A 93 -0.32 -22.33 -22.76
N ALA A 94 -1.49 -21.69 -22.68
CA ALA A 94 -2.69 -22.10 -23.42
C ALA A 94 -2.46 -22.04 -24.94
N ALA A 95 -1.88 -20.94 -25.44
CA ALA A 95 -1.58 -20.78 -26.85
C ALA A 95 -0.56 -21.81 -27.35
N TRP A 96 0.43 -22.16 -26.52
CA TRP A 96 1.38 -23.22 -26.84
C TRP A 96 0.71 -24.60 -26.87
N GLN A 97 -0.17 -24.91 -25.92
CA GLN A 97 -0.94 -26.16 -25.89
C GLN A 97 -1.76 -26.34 -27.16
N VAL A 98 -2.48 -25.30 -27.60
CA VAL A 98 -3.23 -25.34 -28.87
C VAL A 98 -2.32 -25.67 -30.06
N ARG A 99 -1.13 -25.04 -30.14
CA ARG A 99 -0.16 -25.35 -31.22
C ARG A 99 0.40 -26.77 -31.11
N GLN A 100 0.60 -27.30 -29.91
CA GLN A 100 1.02 -28.70 -29.74
C GLN A 100 -0.06 -29.68 -30.16
N ASP A 101 -1.31 -29.48 -29.73
CA ASP A 101 -2.44 -30.33 -30.10
C ASP A 101 -2.63 -30.36 -31.63
N GLU A 102 -2.48 -29.21 -32.30
CA GLU A 102 -2.51 -29.14 -33.76
C GLU A 102 -1.37 -29.91 -34.43
N ARG A 103 -0.16 -29.87 -33.85
CA ARG A 103 1.00 -30.63 -34.35
C ARG A 103 0.78 -32.13 -34.17
N GLU A 104 0.31 -32.55 -33.00
CA GLU A 104 -0.02 -33.95 -32.72
C GLU A 104 -1.11 -34.48 -33.65
N ARG A 105 -2.17 -33.70 -33.89
CA ARG A 105 -3.22 -34.05 -34.85
C ARG A 105 -2.67 -34.21 -36.27
N LYS A 106 -1.89 -33.24 -36.76
CA LYS A 106 -1.28 -33.31 -38.10
C LYS A 106 -0.34 -34.52 -38.25
N ALA A 107 0.44 -34.83 -37.22
CA ALA A 107 1.31 -36.01 -37.20
C ALA A 107 0.51 -37.32 -37.25
N ALA A 108 -0.64 -37.38 -36.55
CA ALA A 108 -1.53 -38.55 -36.57
C ALA A 108 -2.25 -38.75 -37.93
N GLU A 109 -2.49 -37.67 -38.67
CA GLU A 109 -3.13 -37.68 -39.99
C GLU A 109 -2.14 -37.96 -41.15
N SER A 110 -0.82 -37.87 -40.93
CA SER A 110 0.20 -38.04 -41.97
C SER A 110 0.48 -39.53 -42.29
N PRO A 111 0.45 -39.95 -43.58
CA PRO A 111 0.77 -41.34 -43.99
C PRO A 111 2.21 -41.79 -43.71
N LEU A 112 3.14 -40.83 -43.50
CA LEU A 112 4.54 -41.09 -43.16
C LEU A 112 4.81 -40.97 -41.65
N GLY A 113 3.80 -40.61 -40.85
CA GLY A 113 3.87 -40.49 -39.40
C GLY A 113 5.05 -39.64 -38.89
N VAL A 114 5.62 -40.05 -37.75
CA VAL A 114 6.69 -39.39 -36.97
C VAL A 114 8.01 -39.14 -37.76
N PHE A 115 8.11 -39.61 -39.01
CA PHE A 115 9.30 -39.47 -39.86
C PHE A 115 9.32 -38.19 -40.71
N GLU A 116 8.22 -37.44 -40.76
CA GLU A 116 8.15 -36.16 -41.46
C GLU A 116 8.77 -35.05 -40.59
N VAL A 117 10.05 -34.74 -40.82
CA VAL A 117 10.73 -33.63 -40.13
C VAL A 117 10.26 -32.32 -40.76
N PRO A 118 9.49 -31.45 -40.06
CA PRO A 118 8.94 -30.26 -40.68
C PRO A 118 10.06 -29.28 -41.03
N ALA A 119 10.23 -28.99 -42.31
CA ALA A 119 11.22 -28.03 -42.79
C ALA A 119 10.85 -26.62 -42.30
N GLY A 120 11.73 -25.99 -41.50
CA GLY A 120 11.58 -24.61 -41.04
C GLY A 120 11.09 -24.42 -39.60
N MET A 121 11.18 -25.45 -38.74
CA MET A 121 10.75 -25.31 -37.35
C MET A 121 11.75 -24.47 -36.54
N GLY A 122 11.45 -23.18 -36.37
CA GLY A 122 12.00 -22.43 -35.23
C GLY A 122 11.64 -23.15 -33.93
N PHE A 123 12.56 -23.20 -32.98
CA PHE A 123 12.33 -23.87 -31.70
C PHE A 123 11.12 -23.26 -30.96
N ASP A 124 9.98 -23.95 -30.93
CA ASP A 124 8.78 -23.54 -30.18
C ASP A 124 8.84 -24.11 -28.76
N PHE A 125 9.70 -23.49 -27.94
CA PHE A 125 9.92 -23.91 -26.56
C PHE A 125 8.64 -23.79 -25.72
N LYS A 126 8.41 -24.77 -24.85
CA LYS A 126 7.28 -24.77 -23.91
C LYS A 126 7.41 -23.57 -22.96
N PRO A 127 6.38 -22.71 -22.84
CA PRO A 127 6.31 -21.69 -21.80
C PRO A 127 6.33 -22.29 -20.40
N SER A 128 6.79 -21.52 -19.41
CA SER A 128 6.80 -21.96 -18.01
C SER A 128 5.41 -22.36 -17.53
N ASP A 129 5.30 -23.52 -16.90
CA ASP A 129 4.09 -23.99 -16.21
C ASP A 129 4.08 -23.68 -14.71
N THR A 130 5.21 -23.20 -14.17
CA THR A 130 5.33 -22.79 -12.77
C THR A 130 4.51 -21.53 -12.49
N PRO A 131 3.52 -21.57 -11.57
CA PRO A 131 2.74 -20.40 -11.20
C PRO A 131 3.59 -19.32 -10.52
N ILE A 132 3.28 -18.06 -10.79
CA ILE A 132 3.88 -16.93 -10.08
C ILE A 132 3.19 -16.78 -8.72
N ALA A 133 3.97 -16.89 -7.63
CA ALA A 133 3.46 -16.70 -6.29
C ALA A 133 3.04 -15.23 -6.06
N PRO A 134 1.90 -14.96 -5.41
CA PRO A 134 1.50 -13.61 -5.07
C PRO A 134 2.49 -12.98 -4.08
N PRO A 135 2.98 -11.75 -4.34
CA PRO A 135 3.75 -11.00 -3.36
C PRO A 135 2.96 -10.80 -2.06
N ALA A 136 3.66 -10.77 -0.92
CA ALA A 136 3.04 -10.52 0.37
C ALA A 136 2.72 -9.03 0.54
N ILE A 137 1.57 -8.73 1.13
CA ILE A 137 1.21 -7.36 1.56
C ILE A 137 1.29 -7.30 3.08
N SER A 138 2.02 -6.32 3.61
CA SER A 138 2.16 -6.04 5.02
C SER A 138 2.26 -4.55 5.26
N ALA A 139 1.33 -4.03 6.06
CA ALA A 139 1.35 -2.65 6.53
C ALA A 139 0.92 -2.64 7.99
N SER A 140 1.73 -2.03 8.85
CA SER A 140 1.36 -1.86 10.26
C SER A 140 1.82 -0.51 10.76
N PHE A 141 0.93 0.12 11.53
CA PHE A 141 1.19 1.37 12.22
C PHE A 141 0.43 1.36 13.54
N SER A 142 1.05 1.86 14.59
CA SER A 142 0.41 2.07 15.88
C SER A 142 0.78 3.46 16.37
N ALA A 143 -0.23 4.29 16.57
CA ALA A 143 -0.03 5.63 17.11
C ALA A 143 0.50 5.52 18.55
N ARG A 144 1.46 6.37 18.89
CA ARG A 144 1.97 6.43 20.25
C ARG A 144 0.91 6.99 21.19
N GLY A 145 0.89 6.47 22.42
CA GLY A 145 0.04 6.98 23.49
C GLY A 145 0.37 8.43 23.81
N ARG A 146 -0.65 9.22 24.14
CA ARG A 146 -0.52 10.63 24.55
C ARG A 146 -0.99 10.77 25.99
N THR A 147 -0.08 11.18 26.87
CA THR A 147 -0.37 11.36 28.29
C THR A 147 -1.18 12.64 28.49
N ARG A 148 -2.40 12.50 29.02
CA ARG A 148 -3.35 13.62 29.20
C ARG A 148 -3.33 14.23 30.60
N THR A 149 -2.68 13.57 31.55
CA THR A 149 -2.59 13.99 32.96
C THR A 149 -1.17 14.45 33.28
N GLY A 150 -1.04 15.55 34.02
CA GLY A 150 0.25 15.94 34.59
C GLY A 150 0.65 14.98 35.72
N ASP A 151 1.94 14.64 35.84
CA ASP A 151 2.45 13.83 36.98
C ASP A 151 2.62 14.69 38.27
N GLY A 152 1.82 15.76 38.41
CA GLY A 152 2.00 16.79 39.42
C GLY A 152 1.22 16.53 40.70
N THR A 153 1.92 16.65 41.83
CA THR A 153 1.34 16.85 43.17
C THR A 153 0.33 18.01 43.14
N SER A 154 -0.67 17.98 44.03
CA SER A 154 -1.86 18.85 44.04
C SER A 154 -1.61 20.38 44.18
N GLY A 155 -0.38 20.86 43.99
CA GLY A 155 0.03 22.26 44.15
C GLY A 155 0.54 22.98 42.90
N GLY A 156 0.63 22.33 41.73
CA GLY A 156 1.10 22.97 40.50
C GLY A 156 0.04 23.89 39.87
N LYS A 157 0.35 25.18 39.66
CA LYS A 157 -0.50 26.11 38.91
C LYS A 157 -0.26 25.94 37.40
N SER A 158 -1.33 25.94 36.61
CA SER A 158 -1.28 25.98 35.14
C SER A 158 -2.17 27.13 34.65
N SER A 159 -1.75 27.77 33.57
CA SER A 159 -2.51 28.84 32.89
C SER A 159 -2.59 28.52 31.42
N ALA A 160 -3.68 28.90 30.75
CA ALA A 160 -3.79 28.87 29.29
C ALA A 160 -4.83 29.90 28.87
N ASP A 161 -4.72 30.41 27.64
CA ASP A 161 -5.79 31.17 27.01
C ASP A 161 -6.87 30.19 26.51
N PRO A 162 -8.11 30.23 27.06
CA PRO A 162 -9.19 29.36 26.62
C PRO A 162 -9.56 29.52 25.15
N ASP A 163 -9.40 30.73 24.58
CA ASP A 163 -9.75 31.00 23.19
C ASP A 163 -8.73 30.37 22.23
N HIS A 164 -7.44 30.41 22.57
CA HIS A 164 -6.40 29.70 21.83
C HIS A 164 -6.60 28.18 21.86
N LEU A 165 -6.95 27.62 23.02
CA LEU A 165 -7.21 26.18 23.13
C LEU A 165 -8.47 25.74 22.37
N ARG A 166 -9.53 26.57 22.33
CA ARG A 166 -10.73 26.31 21.53
C ARG A 166 -10.42 26.37 20.05
N SER A 167 -9.66 27.37 19.61
CA SER A 167 -9.18 27.50 18.23
C SER A 167 -8.43 26.23 17.80
N PHE A 168 -7.47 25.79 18.61
CA PHE A 168 -6.73 24.54 18.39
C PHE A 168 -7.67 23.32 18.28
N ALA A 169 -8.69 23.21 19.12
CA ALA A 169 -9.61 22.08 19.12
C ALA A 169 -10.49 22.02 17.86
N THR A 170 -10.63 23.13 17.12
CA THR A 170 -11.41 23.23 15.89
C THR A 170 -10.57 23.24 14.60
N ALA A 171 -9.24 23.20 14.72
CA ALA A 171 -8.29 23.27 13.62
C ALA A 171 -8.05 21.93 12.89
#